data_AF-A0AB39SLF4-F1
#
_entry.id   AF-A0AB39SLF4-F1
#
_cell.length_a   1.000
_cell.length_b   1.000
_cell.length_c   1.000
_cell.angle_alpha   90.00
_cell.angle_beta   90.00
_cell.angle_gamma   90.00
#
_symmetry.space_group_name_H-M   'P 1'
#
loop_
_entity.id
_entity.type
_entity.pdbx_description
1 polymer ?
#
loop_
_entity_poly.entity_id
_entity_poly.type
_entity_poly.pdbx_seq_one_letter_code
_entity_poly.pdbx_strand_id
1 'polypeptide(L)'
;MPDHSHYARRLRDIADALDAESQPGDDPLTPHAETLDIINSRRTKRGQLNYAVPNQLQFQRRIRRYNADTDIPHGDIVALALDTWLRAKGYPPDLNSPPADVS
;
A
#
# COMPACT_ATOMS: atom_id res chain seq x y z
N MET A 1 32.59 -29.01 8.23
CA MET A 1 31.69 -27.92 7.82
C MET A 1 30.27 -28.44 7.97
N PRO A 2 29.38 -27.77 8.73
CA PRO A 2 28.00 -28.20 8.85
C PRO A 2 27.33 -28.18 7.48
N ASP A 3 26.54 -29.21 7.16
CA ASP A 3 25.81 -29.28 5.91
C ASP A 3 24.56 -28.39 5.99
N HIS A 4 24.61 -27.25 5.29
CA HIS A 4 23.52 -26.27 5.23
C HIS A 4 22.56 -26.52 4.05
N SER A 5 22.75 -27.57 3.26
CA SER A 5 21.94 -27.87 2.08
C SER A 5 20.46 -28.06 2.40
N HIS A 6 20.16 -28.71 3.52
CA HIS A 6 18.79 -28.89 4.01
C HIS A 6 18.12 -27.56 4.36
N TYR A 7 18.86 -26.62 4.97
CA TYR A 7 18.35 -25.29 5.30
C TYR A 7 18.13 -24.45 4.05
N ALA A 8 19.06 -24.51 3.10
CA ALA A 8 18.94 -23.81 1.82
C ALA A 8 17.74 -24.32 1.00
N ARG A 9 17.49 -25.64 0.99
CA ARG A 9 16.31 -26.23 0.36
C ARG A 9 15.02 -25.74 1.04
N ARG A 10 14.96 -25.81 2.37
CA ARG A 10 13.79 -25.35 3.12
C ARG A 10 13.48 -23.86 2.90
N LEU A 11 14.50 -23.00 2.83
CA LEU A 11 14.31 -21.59 2.50
C LEU A 11 13.79 -21.37 1.09
N ARG A 12 14.21 -22.21 0.14
CA ARG A 12 13.73 -22.17 -1.25
C ARG A 12 12.26 -22.61 -1.32
N ASP A 13 11.91 -23.70 -0.64
CA ASP A 13 10.53 -24.18 -0.58
C ASP A 13 9.60 -23.14 0.07
N ILE A 14 10.07 -22.41 1.09
CA ILE A 14 9.32 -21.30 1.70
C ILE A 14 9.16 -20.14 0.71
N ALA A 15 10.24 -19.76 0.00
CA ALA A 15 10.16 -18.69 -1.00
C ALA A 15 9.20 -19.04 -2.14
N ASP A 16 9.25 -20.28 -2.65
CA ASP A 16 8.38 -20.77 -3.71
C ASP A 16 6.92 -20.83 -3.25
N ALA A 17 6.67 -21.17 -1.97
CA ALA A 17 5.32 -21.14 -1.38
C ALA A 17 4.80 -19.69 -1.26
N LEU A 18 5.62 -18.76 -0.81
CA LEU A 18 5.26 -17.33 -0.71
C LEU A 18 5.00 -16.70 -2.08
N ASP A 19 5.80 -17.07 -3.09
CA ASP A 19 5.60 -16.62 -4.47
C ASP A 19 4.33 -17.23 -5.09
N ALA A 20 3.95 -18.46 -4.71
CA ALA A 20 2.72 -19.10 -5.15
C ALA A 20 1.46 -18.55 -4.45
N GLU A 21 1.58 -18.12 -3.19
CA GLU A 21 0.51 -17.45 -2.43
C GLU A 21 0.34 -15.98 -2.82
N SER A 22 1.38 -15.38 -3.42
CA SER A 22 1.30 -14.05 -4.03
C SER A 22 0.39 -14.10 -5.25
N GLN A 23 -0.92 -13.93 -5.02
CA GLN A 23 -1.88 -13.67 -6.09
C GLN A 23 -1.37 -12.52 -6.97
N PRO A 24 -1.66 -12.52 -8.29
CA PRO A 24 -1.34 -11.39 -9.14
C PRO A 24 -1.95 -10.17 -8.49
N GLY A 25 -1.09 -9.35 -7.88
CA GLY A 25 -1.55 -8.25 -7.03
C GLY A 25 -2.50 -7.40 -7.85
N ASP A 26 -3.65 -7.08 -7.27
CA ASP A 26 -4.46 -5.97 -7.73
C ASP A 26 -3.52 -4.83 -8.13
N ASP A 27 -3.77 -4.18 -9.28
CA ASP A 27 -2.92 -3.10 -9.78
C ASP A 27 -2.52 -2.24 -8.57
N PRO A 28 -1.22 -2.09 -8.28
CA PRO A 28 -0.75 -1.43 -7.06
C PRO A 28 -1.18 0.03 -6.97
N LEU A 29 -1.83 0.56 -8.01
CA LEU A 29 -2.47 1.87 -8.06
C LEU A 29 -3.99 1.84 -7.82
N THR A 30 -4.59 0.66 -7.67
CA THR A 30 -6.00 0.48 -7.34
C THR A 30 -6.24 0.92 -5.89
N PRO A 31 -7.14 1.88 -5.65
CA PRO A 31 -7.51 2.26 -4.30
C PRO A 31 -8.14 1.09 -3.55
N HIS A 32 -7.76 0.93 -2.29
CA HIS A 32 -8.41 -0.06 -1.41
C HIS A 32 -9.88 0.31 -1.16
N ALA A 33 -10.78 -0.67 -1.09
CA ALA A 33 -12.22 -0.45 -0.93
C ALA A 33 -12.55 0.38 0.33
N GLU A 34 -11.90 0.06 1.46
CA GLU A 34 -12.05 0.82 2.71
C GLU A 34 -11.68 2.30 2.54
N THR A 35 -10.66 2.59 1.73
CA THR A 35 -10.19 3.96 1.46
C THR A 35 -11.22 4.72 0.63
N LEU A 36 -11.83 4.06 -0.36
CA LEU A 36 -12.94 4.62 -1.12
C LEU A 36 -14.15 4.90 -0.23
N ASP A 37 -14.52 3.98 0.66
CA ASP A 37 -15.64 4.16 1.59
C ASP A 37 -15.42 5.37 2.51
N ILE A 38 -14.21 5.52 3.06
CA ILE A 38 -13.84 6.66 3.92
C ILE A 38 -13.91 7.98 3.16
N ILE A 39 -13.39 8.02 1.93
CA ILE A 39 -13.36 9.24 1.09
C ILE A 39 -14.76 9.65 0.64
N ASN A 40 -15.61 8.67 0.28
CA ASN A 40 -16.97 8.92 -0.16
C ASN A 40 -17.91 9.34 0.99
N SER A 41 -17.50 9.13 2.24
CA SER A 41 -18.31 9.51 3.40
C SER A 41 -18.33 11.03 3.61
N ARG A 42 -19.55 11.59 3.71
CA ARG A 42 -19.79 13.04 3.54
C ARG A 42 -19.24 13.95 4.65
N ARG A 43 -18.55 13.43 5.69
CA ARG A 43 -18.13 14.18 6.90
C ARG A 43 -16.88 13.63 7.61
N THR A 44 -15.95 12.98 6.90
CA THR A 44 -14.73 12.45 7.52
C THR A 44 -13.91 13.59 8.15
N LYS A 45 -13.55 13.47 9.42
CA LYS A 45 -12.59 14.39 10.07
C LYS A 45 -11.23 14.23 9.38
N ARG A 46 -10.63 15.33 8.94
CA ARG A 46 -9.34 15.32 8.23
C ARG A 46 -8.24 15.87 9.13
N GLY A 47 -7.17 15.09 9.29
CA GLY A 47 -5.93 15.55 9.91
C GLY A 47 -5.03 16.25 8.88
N GLN A 48 -4.25 17.24 9.32
CA GLN A 48 -3.25 17.89 8.47
C GLN A 48 -1.93 17.11 8.53
N LEU A 49 -1.38 16.76 7.37
CA LEU A 49 -0.03 16.23 7.24
C LEU A 49 0.95 17.39 7.01
N ASN A 50 1.94 17.56 7.88
CA ASN A 50 2.92 18.64 7.81
C ASN A 50 4.26 18.10 7.29
N TYR A 51 4.44 18.07 5.97
CA TYR A 51 5.69 17.64 5.34
C TYR A 51 6.10 18.57 4.19
N ALA A 52 7.39 18.84 4.08
CA ALA A 52 7.95 19.54 2.93
C ALA A 52 8.23 18.54 1.80
N VAL A 53 7.83 18.89 0.57
CA VAL A 53 8.08 18.07 -0.64
C VAL A 53 9.03 18.80 -1.59
N PRO A 54 9.89 18.09 -2.35
CA PRO A 54 10.77 18.72 -3.32
C PRO A 54 10.00 19.49 -4.39
N ASN A 55 10.36 20.78 -4.59
CA ASN A 55 9.71 21.65 -5.58
C ASN A 55 9.89 21.15 -7.01
N GLN A 56 10.99 20.44 -7.31
CA GLN A 56 11.26 19.89 -8.65
C GLN A 56 10.18 18.89 -9.11
N LEU A 57 9.47 18.24 -8.18
CA LEU A 57 8.40 17.28 -8.48
C LEU A 57 7.07 17.95 -8.85
N GLN A 58 6.95 19.26 -8.62
CA GLN A 58 5.81 20.09 -9.00
C GLN A 58 4.44 19.51 -8.57
N PHE A 59 4.37 18.83 -7.40
CA PHE A 59 3.17 18.13 -6.94
C PHE A 59 1.93 19.03 -6.91
N GLN A 60 2.06 20.26 -6.42
CA GLN A 60 0.94 21.20 -6.38
C GLN A 60 0.34 21.46 -7.78
N ARG A 61 1.18 21.60 -8.82
CA ARG A 61 0.72 21.82 -10.20
C ARG A 61 0.02 20.59 -10.76
N ARG A 62 0.60 19.40 -10.53
CA ARG A 62 0.05 18.12 -11.00
C ARG A 62 -1.30 17.81 -10.35
N ILE A 63 -1.40 18.01 -9.04
CA ILE A 63 -2.63 17.81 -8.25
C ILE A 63 -3.73 18.76 -8.71
N ARG A 64 -3.42 20.06 -8.93
CA ARG A 64 -4.38 21.03 -9.48
C ARG A 64 -4.90 20.62 -10.85
N ARG A 65 -4.00 20.17 -11.74
CA ARG A 65 -4.40 19.75 -13.08
C ARG A 65 -5.29 18.50 -13.03
N TYR A 66 -4.90 17.51 -12.24
CA TYR A 66 -5.67 16.28 -12.09
C TYR A 66 -7.07 16.53 -11.51
N ASN A 67 -7.19 17.41 -10.50
CA ASN A 67 -8.49 17.86 -10.00
C ASN A 67 -9.34 18.51 -11.11
N ALA A 68 -8.75 19.39 -11.94
CA ALA A 68 -9.48 20.01 -13.05
C ALA A 68 -9.96 19.00 -14.11
N ASP A 69 -9.21 17.91 -14.31
CA ASP A 69 -9.53 16.90 -15.32
C ASP A 69 -10.51 15.82 -14.79
N THR A 70 -10.61 15.60 -13.47
CA THR A 70 -11.36 14.48 -12.85
C THR A 70 -12.39 14.88 -11.79
N ASP A 71 -12.42 16.15 -11.40
CA ASP A 71 -13.22 16.71 -10.30
C ASP A 71 -12.91 16.13 -8.89
N ILE A 72 -11.86 15.31 -8.75
CA ILE A 72 -11.47 14.74 -7.45
C ILE A 72 -10.77 15.81 -6.59
N PRO A 73 -11.22 16.09 -5.35
CA PRO A 73 -10.61 17.11 -4.50
C PRO A 73 -9.13 16.86 -4.21
N HIS A 74 -8.33 17.93 -4.07
CA HIS A 74 -6.90 17.83 -3.78
C HIS A 74 -6.57 16.94 -2.58
N GLY A 75 -7.36 17.02 -1.50
CA GLY A 75 -7.16 16.21 -0.31
C GLY A 75 -7.41 14.72 -0.55
N ASP A 76 -8.35 14.38 -1.43
CA ASP A 76 -8.68 12.99 -1.78
C ASP A 76 -7.64 12.40 -2.72
N ILE A 77 -7.12 13.18 -3.66
CA ILE A 77 -5.98 12.79 -4.50
C ILE A 77 -4.78 12.38 -3.62
N VAL A 78 -4.47 13.19 -2.59
CA VAL A 78 -3.35 12.90 -1.67
C VAL A 78 -3.66 11.69 -0.79
N ALA A 79 -4.87 11.58 -0.26
CA ALA A 79 -5.26 10.46 0.60
C ALA A 79 -5.22 9.13 -0.16
N LEU A 80 -5.80 9.07 -1.36
CA LEU A 80 -5.76 7.89 -2.24
C LEU A 80 -4.33 7.47 -2.56
N ALA A 81 -3.53 8.41 -3.08
CA ALA A 81 -2.16 8.10 -3.49
C ALA A 81 -1.29 7.62 -2.31
N LEU A 82 -1.42 8.26 -1.14
CA LEU A 82 -0.63 7.90 0.03
C LEU A 82 -1.06 6.55 0.62
N ASP A 83 -2.37 6.32 0.75
CA ASP A 83 -2.89 5.07 1.30
C ASP A 83 -2.56 3.88 0.39
N THR A 84 -2.80 4.00 -0.90
CA THR A 84 -2.43 2.99 -1.89
C THR A 84 -0.93 2.69 -1.86
N TRP A 85 -0.07 3.72 -1.76
CA TRP A 85 1.38 3.51 -1.64
C TRP A 85 1.77 2.81 -0.34
N LEU A 86 1.17 3.17 0.80
CA LEU A 86 1.44 2.53 2.09
C LEU A 86 1.00 1.06 2.10
N ARG A 87 -0.19 0.76 1.57
CA ARG A 87 -0.71 -0.61 1.47
C ARG A 87 0.11 -1.46 0.51
N ALA A 88 0.55 -0.91 -0.62
CA ALA A 88 1.51 -1.58 -1.52
C ALA A 88 2.87 -1.85 -0.86
N LYS A 89 3.20 -1.16 0.25
CA LYS A 89 4.36 -1.42 1.10
C LYS A 89 4.05 -2.34 2.29
N GLY A 90 2.83 -2.84 2.41
CA GLY A 90 2.39 -3.72 3.49
C GLY A 90 2.11 -2.99 4.81
N TYR A 91 1.66 -1.73 4.76
CA TYR A 91 1.33 -0.93 5.95
C TYR A 91 -0.18 -0.64 6.08
N PRO A 92 -0.74 -0.72 7.32
CA PRO A 92 -0.11 -1.29 8.50
C PRO A 92 0.18 -2.79 8.27
N PRO A 93 1.29 -3.33 8.82
CA PRO A 93 1.52 -4.77 8.74
C PRO A 93 0.36 -5.46 9.47
N ASP A 94 -0.20 -6.50 8.87
CA ASP A 94 -1.27 -7.29 9.50
C ASP A 94 -0.75 -7.92 10.80
N LEU A 95 -1.01 -7.25 11.94
CA LEU A 95 -0.57 -7.70 13.26
C LEU A 95 -1.35 -8.93 13.77
N ASN A 96 -2.39 -9.36 13.03
CA ASN A 96 -3.34 -10.37 13.45
C ASN A 96 -3.20 -11.72 12.72
N SER A 97 -2.09 -12.00 12.04
CA SER A 97 -1.81 -13.39 11.63
C SER A 97 -1.35 -14.18 12.86
N PRO A 98 -2.16 -15.06 13.48
CA PRO A 98 -1.62 -15.99 14.45
C PRO A 98 -0.54 -16.83 13.76
N PRO A 99 0.55 -17.19 14.45
CA PRO A 99 1.48 -18.16 13.88
C PRO A 99 0.69 -19.41 13.53
N ALA A 100 0.77 -19.84 12.26
CA ALA A 100 0.16 -21.08 11.82
C ALA A 100 0.62 -22.19 12.77
N ASP A 101 -0.34 -22.73 13.53
CA ASP A 101 -0.14 -23.82 14.47
C ASP A 101 0.44 -25.00 13.69
N VAL A 102 1.71 -25.32 13.95
CA VAL A 102 2.38 -26.46 13.34
C VAL A 102 2.08 -27.67 14.22
N SER A 103 1.07 -28.45 13.84
CA SER A 103 0.87 -29.82 14.34
C SER A 103 1.78 -30.82 13.61
#